data_AF-A0A953GH51-F1
#
_entry.id   AF-A0A953GH51-F1
#
_cell.length_a   1.000
_cell.length_b   1.000
_cell.length_c   1.000
_cell.angle_alpha   90.00
_cell.angle_beta   90.00
_cell.angle_gamma   90.00
#
_symmetry.space_group_name_H-M   'P 1'
#
loop_
_entity.id
_entity.type
_entity.pdbx_description
1 polymer ?
#
loop_
_entity_poly.entity_id
_entity_poly.type
_entity_poly.pdbx_seq_one_letter_code
_entity_poly.pdbx_strand_id
1 'polypeptide(L)'
;MKNLLIILAAGALTVMACKSVEQYRAPIEALTAEWSKTGEMVMNTTSQLENANTFLGGMVDSFKIDSTKKWSSNALAGMNEAKTAFMAQVQGLSGLVTEVNDFKSKWQTMTADVDALSTGLKNVKLEGDVMAKINDLKANSATAISQCESWNKNIMGAQATAVKAWDMFKQALTAK
;
A
#
# COMPACT_ATOMS: atom_id res chain seq x y z
N MET A 1 -33.11 20.89 48.82
CA MET A 1 -32.35 21.65 47.80
C MET A 1 -31.02 20.99 47.36
N LYS A 2 -30.46 20.00 48.07
CA LYS A 2 -29.25 19.28 47.63
C LYS A 2 -29.45 18.37 46.40
N ASN A 3 -30.63 17.75 46.25
CA ASN A 3 -30.88 16.81 45.14
C ASN A 3 -31.23 17.50 43.80
N LEU A 4 -31.65 18.77 43.81
CA LEU A 4 -31.94 19.56 42.61
C LEU A 4 -30.67 20.10 41.94
N LEU A 5 -29.61 20.38 42.72
CA LEU A 5 -28.31 20.85 42.21
C LEU A 5 -27.54 19.74 41.47
N ILE A 6 -27.72 18.47 41.86
CA ILE A 6 -27.04 17.32 41.23
C ILE A 6 -27.63 17.05 39.83
N ILE A 7 -28.96 17.19 39.67
CA ILE A 7 -29.64 16.97 38.39
C ILE A 7 -29.32 18.10 37.39
N LEU A 8 -29.22 19.35 37.84
CA LEU A 8 -28.82 20.47 36.98
C LEU A 8 -27.34 20.40 36.55
N ALA A 9 -26.45 19.98 37.45
CA ALA A 9 -25.02 19.82 37.13
C ALA A 9 -24.78 18.67 36.14
N ALA A 10 -25.50 17.54 36.29
CA ALA A 10 -25.43 16.44 35.34
C ALA A 10 -25.96 16.83 33.94
N GLY A 11 -27.04 17.61 33.87
CA GLY A 11 -27.56 18.16 32.61
C GLY A 11 -26.57 19.10 31.91
N ALA A 12 -25.96 20.03 32.63
CA ALA A 12 -24.97 20.95 32.06
C ALA A 12 -23.69 20.25 31.58
N LEU A 13 -23.23 19.21 32.29
CA LEU A 13 -22.06 18.40 31.89
C LEU A 13 -22.31 17.61 30.61
N THR A 14 -23.51 17.02 30.44
CA THR A 14 -23.86 16.29 29.21
C THR A 14 -23.96 17.20 27.99
N VAL A 15 -24.50 18.41 28.14
CA VAL A 15 -24.61 19.39 27.04
C VAL A 15 -23.24 19.98 26.66
N MET A 16 -22.35 20.21 27.63
CA MET A 16 -20.98 20.68 27.35
C MET A 16 -20.10 19.59 26.74
N ALA A 17 -20.21 18.33 27.17
CA ALA A 17 -19.51 17.20 26.55
C ALA A 17 -19.95 16.97 25.09
N CYS A 18 -21.24 17.17 24.81
CA CYS A 18 -21.76 17.07 23.44
C CYS A 18 -21.21 18.21 22.54
N LYS A 19 -21.15 19.45 23.05
CA LYS A 19 -20.54 20.58 22.32
C LYS A 19 -19.03 20.46 22.14
N SER A 20 -18.30 19.91 23.11
CA SER A 20 -16.83 19.77 23.04
C SER A 20 -16.37 18.68 22.09
N VAL A 21 -17.19 17.66 21.85
CA VAL A 21 -16.92 16.60 20.87
C VAL A 21 -17.33 17.00 19.46
N GLU A 22 -18.40 17.79 19.33
CA GLU A 22 -18.95 18.22 18.04
C GLU A 22 -17.95 18.99 17.17
N GLN A 23 -17.03 19.75 17.77
CA GLN A 23 -15.98 20.47 17.04
C GLN A 23 -15.04 19.54 16.23
N TYR A 24 -14.97 18.26 16.58
CA TYR A 24 -14.12 17.28 15.89
C TYR A 24 -14.87 16.46 14.83
N ARG A 25 -16.20 16.61 14.71
CA ARG A 25 -17.02 15.84 13.77
C ARG A 25 -16.52 15.96 12.33
N ALA A 26 -16.52 17.17 11.78
CA ALA A 26 -16.14 17.39 10.39
C ALA A 26 -14.68 16.97 10.09
N PRO A 27 -13.69 17.27 10.95
CA PRO A 27 -12.33 16.75 10.78
C PRO A 27 -12.23 15.21 10.75
N ILE A 28 -12.94 14.51 11.64
CA ILE A 28 -12.93 13.03 11.72
C ILE A 28 -13.64 12.43 10.50
N GLU A 29 -14.77 12.99 10.08
CA GLU A 29 -15.50 12.54 8.89
C GLU A 29 -14.66 12.72 7.62
N ALA A 30 -14.00 13.87 7.47
CA ALA A 30 -13.08 14.13 6.36
C ALA A 30 -11.89 13.15 6.36
N LEU A 31 -11.27 12.93 7.53
CA LEU A 31 -10.19 11.94 7.68
C LEU A 31 -10.69 10.54 7.30
N THR A 32 -11.86 10.12 7.77
CA THR A 32 -12.41 8.78 7.49
C THR A 32 -12.64 8.59 5.99
N ALA A 33 -13.20 9.58 5.30
CA ALA A 33 -13.44 9.53 3.86
C ALA A 33 -12.12 9.46 3.07
N GLU A 34 -11.14 10.29 3.42
CA GLU A 34 -9.81 10.27 2.81
C GLU A 34 -9.09 8.93 3.06
N TRP A 35 -9.16 8.43 4.29
CA TRP A 35 -8.57 7.15 4.69
C TRP A 35 -9.15 5.98 3.90
N SER A 36 -10.46 5.96 3.67
CA SER A 36 -11.12 4.94 2.84
C SER A 36 -10.58 4.95 1.40
N LYS A 37 -10.46 6.14 0.79
CA LYS A 37 -9.93 6.31 -0.57
C LYS A 37 -8.46 5.86 -0.65
N THR A 38 -7.64 6.24 0.33
CA THR A 38 -6.25 5.79 0.42
C THR A 38 -6.16 4.28 0.62
N GLY A 39 -7.07 3.69 1.42
CA GLY A 39 -7.18 2.25 1.61
C GLY A 39 -7.45 1.49 0.31
N GLU A 40 -8.33 2.02 -0.54
CA GLU A 40 -8.56 1.46 -1.89
C GLU A 40 -7.29 1.50 -2.76
N MET A 41 -6.52 2.59 -2.71
CA MET A 41 -5.25 2.69 -3.41
C MET A 41 -4.24 1.64 -2.92
N VAL A 42 -4.11 1.48 -1.59
CA VAL A 42 -3.24 0.47 -0.98
C VAL A 42 -3.62 -0.94 -1.43
N MET A 43 -4.92 -1.28 -1.42
CA MET A 43 -5.40 -2.59 -1.88
C MET A 43 -5.13 -2.82 -3.36
N ASN A 44 -5.39 -1.81 -4.21
CA ASN A 44 -5.16 -1.91 -5.64
C ASN A 44 -3.67 -2.09 -5.96
N THR A 45 -2.79 -1.29 -5.37
CA THR A 45 -1.33 -1.42 -5.54
C THR A 45 -0.82 -2.78 -5.07
N THR A 46 -1.32 -3.28 -3.92
CA THR A 46 -0.98 -4.63 -3.43
C THR A 46 -1.39 -5.71 -4.44
N SER A 47 -2.61 -5.62 -4.97
CA SER A 47 -3.12 -6.57 -5.96
C SER A 47 -2.32 -6.53 -7.27
N GLN A 48 -1.94 -5.33 -7.72
CA GLN A 48 -1.09 -5.17 -8.91
C GLN A 48 0.30 -5.78 -8.70
N LEU A 49 0.89 -5.60 -7.52
CA LEU A 49 2.17 -6.19 -7.16
C LEU A 49 2.11 -7.71 -7.14
N GLU A 50 1.11 -8.29 -6.49
CA GLU A 50 0.91 -9.75 -6.43
C GLU A 50 0.72 -10.35 -7.84
N ASN A 51 -0.07 -9.69 -8.68
CA ASN A 51 -0.29 -10.09 -10.07
C ASN A 51 1.01 -10.00 -10.89
N ALA A 52 1.76 -8.90 -10.77
CA ALA A 52 3.02 -8.73 -11.49
C ALA A 52 4.07 -9.75 -11.03
N ASN A 53 4.19 -9.98 -9.72
CA ASN A 53 5.13 -10.95 -9.16
C ASN A 53 4.78 -12.39 -9.59
N THR A 54 3.49 -12.74 -9.59
CA THR A 54 3.02 -14.04 -10.06
C THR A 54 3.26 -14.23 -11.56
N PHE A 55 2.92 -13.22 -12.36
CA PHE A 55 3.12 -13.25 -13.81
C PHE A 55 4.60 -13.43 -14.18
N LEU A 56 5.48 -12.60 -13.62
CA LEU A 56 6.92 -12.70 -13.92
C LEU A 56 7.54 -13.96 -13.31
N GLY A 57 7.14 -14.35 -12.09
CA GLY A 57 7.57 -15.60 -11.48
C GLY A 57 7.24 -16.83 -12.34
N GLY A 58 6.03 -16.88 -12.92
CA GLY A 58 5.60 -17.94 -13.83
C GLY A 58 6.36 -17.97 -15.15
N MET A 59 6.98 -16.86 -15.57
CA MET A 59 7.77 -16.78 -16.80
C MET A 59 9.23 -17.21 -16.62
N VAL A 60 9.74 -17.36 -15.39
CA VAL A 60 11.15 -17.71 -15.11
C VAL A 60 11.59 -18.97 -15.88
N ASP A 61 10.75 -20.00 -15.89
CA ASP A 61 11.03 -21.26 -16.58
C ASP A 61 11.10 -21.14 -18.11
N SER A 62 10.57 -20.06 -18.70
CA SER A 62 10.63 -19.80 -20.14
C SER A 62 12.02 -19.37 -20.59
N PHE A 63 12.90 -18.96 -19.68
CA PHE A 63 14.30 -18.60 -19.95
C PHE A 63 15.24 -19.82 -19.87
N LYS A 64 14.73 -21.04 -20.11
CA LYS A 64 15.55 -22.25 -20.23
C LYS A 64 16.30 -22.25 -21.55
N ILE A 65 17.62 -22.41 -21.46
CA ILE A 65 18.51 -22.57 -22.62
C ILE A 65 18.72 -24.06 -22.82
N ASP A 66 18.30 -24.58 -23.97
CA ASP A 66 18.45 -25.98 -24.33
C ASP A 66 19.93 -26.33 -24.50
N SER A 67 20.49 -27.08 -23.54
CA SER A 67 21.90 -27.49 -23.54
C SER A 67 22.24 -28.52 -24.60
N THR A 68 21.25 -29.15 -25.22
CA THR A 68 21.45 -30.14 -26.28
C THR A 68 21.67 -29.48 -27.65
N LYS A 69 21.31 -28.20 -27.80
CA LYS A 69 21.54 -27.41 -29.00
C LYS A 69 22.93 -26.79 -29.02
N LYS A 70 23.56 -26.79 -30.19
CA LYS A 70 24.81 -26.06 -30.45
C LYS A 70 24.51 -24.59 -30.74
N TRP A 71 24.47 -23.78 -29.69
CA TRP A 71 24.32 -22.33 -29.81
C TRP A 71 25.64 -21.68 -30.23
N SER A 72 25.57 -20.62 -31.03
CA SER A 72 26.73 -19.74 -31.23
C SER A 72 27.04 -18.98 -29.93
N SER A 73 28.30 -18.56 -29.76
CA SER A 73 28.74 -17.82 -28.56
C SER A 73 27.91 -16.54 -28.36
N ASN A 74 27.60 -15.83 -29.44
CA ASN A 74 26.82 -14.60 -29.41
C ASN A 74 25.35 -14.86 -29.00
N ALA A 75 24.73 -15.91 -29.53
CA ALA A 75 23.37 -16.30 -29.12
C ALA A 75 23.32 -16.69 -27.62
N LEU A 76 24.32 -17.45 -27.15
CA LEU A 76 24.42 -17.84 -25.74
C LEU A 76 24.61 -16.63 -24.82
N ALA A 77 25.47 -15.68 -25.20
CA ALA A 77 25.68 -14.45 -24.46
C ALA A 77 24.39 -13.61 -24.36
N GLY A 78 23.71 -13.39 -25.49
CA GLY A 78 22.46 -12.61 -25.53
C GLY A 78 21.34 -13.26 -24.72
N MET A 79 21.21 -14.59 -24.76
CA MET A 79 20.23 -15.32 -23.93
C MET A 79 20.53 -15.17 -22.43
N ASN A 80 21.80 -15.27 -22.02
CA ASN A 80 22.19 -15.13 -20.61
C ASN A 80 22.02 -13.69 -20.10
N GLU A 81 22.32 -12.69 -20.92
CA GLU A 81 22.08 -11.29 -20.58
C GLU A 81 20.60 -11.01 -20.39
N ALA A 82 19.77 -11.45 -21.35
CA ALA A 82 18.32 -11.33 -21.27
C ALA A 82 17.74 -12.02 -20.03
N LYS A 83 18.19 -13.25 -19.73
CA LYS A 83 17.80 -13.96 -18.51
C LYS A 83 18.19 -13.20 -17.25
N THR A 84 19.40 -12.66 -17.20
CA THR A 84 19.89 -11.90 -16.04
C THR A 84 19.06 -10.63 -15.83
N ALA A 85 18.80 -9.88 -16.89
CA ALA A 85 17.96 -8.69 -16.85
C ALA A 85 16.54 -8.99 -16.36
N PHE A 86 15.95 -10.10 -16.84
CA PHE A 86 14.64 -10.57 -16.40
C PHE A 86 14.63 -10.96 -14.91
N MET A 87 15.60 -11.79 -14.48
CA MET A 87 15.70 -12.26 -13.10
C MET A 87 15.91 -11.12 -12.11
N ALA A 88 16.61 -10.06 -12.50
CA ALA A 88 16.74 -8.86 -11.68
C ALA A 88 15.38 -8.20 -11.40
N GLN A 89 14.45 -8.20 -12.37
CA GLN A 89 13.11 -7.67 -12.16
C GLN A 89 12.26 -8.55 -11.24
N VAL A 90 12.36 -9.88 -11.38
CA VAL A 90 11.68 -10.84 -10.48
C VAL A 90 12.13 -10.64 -9.04
N GLN A 91 13.45 -10.51 -8.81
CA GLN A 91 14.01 -10.25 -7.49
C GLN A 91 13.58 -8.88 -6.94
N GLY A 92 13.59 -7.84 -7.79
CA GLY A 92 13.13 -6.50 -7.42
C GLY A 92 11.67 -6.48 -6.96
N LEU A 93 10.77 -7.14 -7.69
CA LEU A 93 9.36 -7.27 -7.28
C LEU A 93 9.20 -8.08 -5.99
N SER A 94 9.99 -9.14 -5.80
CA SER A 94 9.96 -9.92 -4.54
C SER A 94 10.40 -9.07 -3.34
N GLY A 95 11.39 -8.20 -3.51
CA GLY A 95 11.77 -7.20 -2.50
C GLY A 95 10.63 -6.23 -2.18
N LEU A 96 9.96 -5.73 -3.23
CA LEU A 96 8.81 -4.85 -3.10
C LEU A 96 7.63 -5.50 -2.36
N VAL A 97 7.40 -6.81 -2.56
CA VAL A 97 6.37 -7.56 -1.82
C VAL A 97 6.63 -7.51 -0.32
N THR A 98 7.89 -7.62 0.10
CA THR A 98 8.26 -7.53 1.53
C THR A 98 7.93 -6.14 2.08
N GLU A 99 8.32 -5.09 1.36
CA GLU A 99 8.06 -3.70 1.75
C GLU A 99 6.55 -3.41 1.88
N VAL A 100 5.74 -3.86 0.91
CA VAL A 100 4.28 -3.67 0.93
C VAL A 100 3.62 -4.43 2.08
N ASN A 101 4.09 -5.65 2.39
CA ASN A 101 3.56 -6.42 3.52
C ASN A 101 3.85 -5.76 4.88
N ASP A 102 5.06 -5.20 5.05
CA ASP A 102 5.41 -4.44 6.26
C ASP A 102 4.54 -3.19 6.39
N PHE A 103 4.32 -2.49 5.28
CA PHE A 103 3.43 -1.33 5.26
C PHE A 103 1.98 -1.71 5.58
N LYS A 104 1.46 -2.83 5.03
CA LYS A 104 0.08 -3.30 5.28
C LYS A 104 -0.20 -3.49 6.77
N SER A 105 0.77 -4.03 7.50
CA SER A 105 0.67 -4.21 8.96
C SER A 105 0.59 -2.87 9.71
N LYS A 106 1.38 -1.87 9.29
CA LYS A 106 1.32 -0.51 9.82
C LYS A 106 -0.02 0.17 9.48
N TRP A 107 -0.48 0.03 8.23
CA TRP A 107 -1.74 0.57 7.75
C TRP A 107 -2.94 0.05 8.55
N GLN A 108 -2.97 -1.24 8.86
CA GLN A 108 -4.01 -1.84 9.70
C GLN A 108 -4.04 -1.25 11.10
N THR A 109 -2.88 -1.02 11.71
CA THR A 109 -2.78 -0.37 13.03
C THR A 109 -3.35 1.05 12.98
N MET A 110 -2.95 1.84 11.98
CA MET A 110 -3.47 3.20 11.82
C MET A 110 -4.96 3.24 11.45
N THR A 111 -5.47 2.23 10.75
CA THR A 111 -6.90 2.10 10.45
C THR A 111 -7.71 1.90 11.73
N ALA A 112 -7.21 1.09 12.67
CA ALA A 112 -7.84 0.93 13.97
C ALA A 112 -7.89 2.26 14.76
N ASP A 113 -6.88 3.13 14.61
CA ASP A 113 -6.90 4.47 15.20
C ASP A 113 -7.97 5.38 14.57
N VAL A 114 -8.15 5.34 13.25
CA VAL A 114 -9.23 6.07 12.55
C VAL A 114 -10.61 5.57 13.03
N ASP A 115 -10.77 4.25 13.15
CA ASP A 115 -12.00 3.63 13.65
C ASP A 115 -12.28 4.02 15.11
N ALA A 116 -11.24 4.11 15.95
CA ALA A 116 -11.35 4.57 17.32
C ALA A 116 -11.82 6.02 17.39
N LEU A 117 -11.33 6.91 16.53
CA LEU A 117 -11.81 8.29 16.43
C LEU A 117 -13.28 8.35 16.00
N SER A 118 -13.66 7.59 14.96
CA SER A 118 -15.04 7.54 14.48
C SER A 118 -16.00 6.97 15.54
N THR A 119 -15.58 5.94 16.26
CA THR A 119 -16.36 5.32 17.34
C THR A 119 -16.45 6.22 18.58
N GLY A 120 -15.34 6.86 18.97
CA GLY A 120 -15.31 7.82 20.06
C GLY A 120 -16.21 9.03 19.79
N LEU A 121 -16.25 9.53 18.55
CA LEU A 121 -17.17 10.58 18.13
C LEU A 121 -18.64 10.16 18.30
N LYS A 122 -19.01 8.96 17.86
CA LYS A 122 -20.38 8.42 17.99
C LYS A 122 -20.79 8.23 19.46
N ASN A 123 -19.84 7.81 20.30
CA ASN A 123 -20.08 7.52 21.71
C ASN A 123 -19.86 8.73 22.63
N VAL A 124 -19.51 9.90 22.09
CA VAL A 124 -19.16 11.12 22.84
C VAL A 124 -18.03 10.85 23.86
N LYS A 125 -17.08 10.00 23.48
CA LYS A 125 -15.92 9.55 24.26
C LYS A 125 -14.65 9.68 23.44
N LEU A 126 -14.25 10.92 23.18
CA LEU A 126 -12.94 11.23 22.60
C LEU A 126 -11.97 11.56 23.74
N GLU A 127 -10.79 10.95 23.71
CA GLU A 127 -9.76 11.11 24.74
C GLU A 127 -8.45 11.58 24.10
N GLY A 128 -7.60 12.24 24.90
CA GLY A 128 -6.30 12.73 24.46
C GLY A 128 -6.36 13.92 23.50
N ASP A 129 -5.23 14.17 22.82
CA ASP A 129 -5.12 15.24 21.83
C ASP A 129 -5.67 14.77 20.47
N VAL A 130 -6.99 14.89 20.33
CA VAL A 130 -7.74 14.46 19.14
C VAL A 130 -7.24 15.13 17.87
N MET A 131 -6.92 16.43 17.91
CA MET A 131 -6.48 17.15 16.72
C MET A 131 -5.06 16.79 16.31
N ALA A 132 -4.14 16.58 17.26
CA ALA A 132 -2.82 16.04 16.94
C ALA A 132 -2.96 14.67 16.27
N LYS A 133 -3.78 13.77 16.82
CA LYS A 133 -4.01 12.44 16.24
C LYS A 133 -4.60 12.50 14.83
N ILE A 134 -5.57 13.39 14.59
CA ILE A 134 -6.16 13.60 13.26
C ILE A 134 -5.09 14.09 12.28
N ASN A 135 -4.26 15.06 12.67
CA ASN A 135 -3.22 15.60 11.81
C ASN A 135 -2.14 14.56 11.48
N ASP A 136 -1.73 13.77 12.47
CA ASP A 136 -0.78 12.67 12.27
C ASP A 136 -1.34 11.62 11.29
N LEU A 137 -2.60 11.22 11.45
CA LEU A 137 -3.24 10.27 10.54
C LEU A 137 -3.39 10.85 9.13
N LYS A 138 -3.73 12.14 8.97
CA LYS A 138 -3.73 12.80 7.66
C LYS A 138 -2.35 12.77 6.99
N ALA A 139 -1.28 13.08 7.73
CA ALA A 139 0.08 13.03 7.21
C ALA A 139 0.48 11.60 6.79
N ASN A 140 0.07 10.58 7.56
CA ASN A 140 0.27 9.18 7.20
C ASN A 140 -0.53 8.76 5.96
N SER A 141 -1.77 9.24 5.79
CA SER A 141 -2.56 9.03 4.58
C SER A 141 -1.86 9.61 3.34
N ALA A 142 -1.38 10.85 3.43
CA ALA A 142 -0.62 11.48 2.34
C ALA A 142 0.67 10.70 2.01
N THR A 143 1.39 10.24 3.03
CA THR A 143 2.58 9.39 2.86
C THR A 143 2.25 8.07 2.16
N ALA A 144 1.14 7.42 2.55
CA ALA A 144 0.67 6.18 1.94
C ALA A 144 0.32 6.36 0.45
N ILE A 145 -0.30 7.47 0.08
CA ILE A 145 -0.57 7.83 -1.32
C ILE A 145 0.73 7.88 -2.11
N SER A 146 1.73 8.66 -1.65
CA SER A 146 3.02 8.78 -2.34
C SER A 146 3.77 7.45 -2.44
N GLN A 147 3.69 6.60 -1.41
CA GLN A 147 4.25 5.24 -1.46
C GLN A 147 3.55 4.38 -2.51
N CYS A 148 2.22 4.39 -2.56
CA CYS A 148 1.45 3.65 -3.56
C CYS A 148 1.79 4.08 -4.99
N GLU A 149 1.94 5.38 -5.23
CA GLU A 149 2.36 5.91 -6.54
C GLU A 149 3.77 5.44 -6.93
N SER A 150 4.72 5.50 -5.98
CA SER A 150 6.09 5.02 -6.17
C SER A 150 6.12 3.52 -6.50
N TRP A 151 5.40 2.71 -5.72
CA TRP A 151 5.31 1.28 -5.94
C TRP A 151 4.67 0.95 -7.29
N ASN A 152 3.57 1.61 -7.67
CA ASN A 152 2.95 1.41 -8.98
C ASN A 152 3.92 1.73 -10.12
N LYS A 153 4.70 2.80 -10.01
CA LYS A 153 5.75 3.12 -10.98
C LYS A 153 6.81 2.02 -11.06
N ASN A 154 7.24 1.47 -9.93
CA ASN A 154 8.21 0.38 -9.88
C ASN A 154 7.65 -0.91 -10.48
N ILE A 155 6.39 -1.24 -10.20
CA ILE A 155 5.68 -2.41 -10.75
C ILE A 155 5.62 -2.31 -12.27
N MET A 156 5.13 -1.19 -12.80
CA MET A 156 5.03 -0.97 -14.24
C MET A 156 6.40 -0.98 -14.92
N GLY A 157 7.41 -0.36 -14.30
CA GLY A 157 8.78 -0.34 -14.80
C GLY A 157 9.42 -1.72 -14.86
N ALA A 158 9.20 -2.53 -13.82
CA ALA A 158 9.69 -3.92 -13.76
C ALA A 158 9.03 -4.79 -14.84
N GLN A 159 7.71 -4.69 -15.01
CA GLN A 159 6.99 -5.40 -16.07
C GLN A 159 7.50 -5.01 -17.46
N ALA A 160 7.64 -3.72 -17.75
CA ALA A 160 8.12 -3.24 -19.04
C ALA A 160 9.54 -3.73 -19.35
N THR A 161 10.42 -3.69 -18.35
CA THR A 161 11.81 -4.18 -18.49
C THR A 161 11.86 -5.69 -18.67
N ALA A 162 11.04 -6.44 -17.94
CA ALA A 162 10.94 -7.88 -18.06
C ALA A 162 10.43 -8.33 -19.44
N VAL A 163 9.44 -7.62 -20.01
CA VAL A 163 8.96 -7.88 -21.38
C VAL A 163 10.06 -7.63 -22.41
N LYS A 164 10.82 -6.54 -22.28
CA LYS A 164 11.96 -6.26 -23.17
C LYS A 164 13.03 -7.35 -23.07
N ALA A 165 13.34 -7.80 -21.85
CA ALA A 165 14.27 -8.90 -21.64
C ALA A 165 13.78 -10.20 -22.29
N TRP A 166 12.48 -10.49 -22.23
CA TRP A 166 11.88 -11.62 -22.94
C TRP A 166 12.01 -11.50 -24.46
N ASP A 167 11.78 -10.31 -25.02
CA ASP A 167 11.96 -10.08 -26.45
C ASP A 167 13.42 -10.24 -26.90
N MET A 168 14.37 -9.75 -26.12
CA MET A 168 15.81 -9.98 -26.35
C MET A 168 16.14 -11.47 -26.34
N PHE A 169 15.59 -12.23 -25.37
CA PHE A 169 15.79 -13.68 -25.29
C PHE A 169 15.29 -14.40 -26.55
N LYS A 170 14.08 -14.07 -27.01
CA LYS A 170 13.52 -14.62 -28.26
C LYS A 170 14.36 -14.28 -29.49
N GLN A 171 14.86 -13.06 -29.58
CA GLN A 171 15.74 -12.67 -30.70
C GLN A 171 17.04 -13.49 -30.67
N ALA A 172 17.66 -13.63 -29.51
CA ALA A 172 18.87 -14.44 -29.34
C ALA A 172 18.65 -15.92 -29.67
N LEU A 173 17.48 -16.49 -29.36
CA LEU A 173 17.10 -17.86 -29.76
C LEU A 173 17.07 -18.07 -31.29
N THR A 174 16.82 -17.02 -32.05
CA THR A 174 16.74 -17.07 -33.52
C THR A 174 18.03 -16.65 -34.22
N ALA A 175 18.99 -16.09 -33.48
CA ALA A 175 20.30 -15.73 -33.99
C ALA A 175 21.12 -17.00 -34.25
N LYS A 176 21.41 -17.28 -35.52
CA LYS A 176 22.27 -18.39 -35.95
C LYS A 176 23.74 -18.07 -35.65
#